data_AF-A0A2E2W6S9-F1
#
_entry.id   AF-A0A2E2W6S9-F1
#
_cell.length_a   1.000
_cell.length_b   1.000
_cell.length_c   1.000
_cell.angle_alpha   90.00
_cell.angle_beta   90.00
_cell.angle_gamma   90.00
#
_symmetry.space_group_name_H-M   'P 1'
#
loop_
_entity.id
_entity.type
_entity.pdbx_description
1 polymer ?
#
loop_
_entity_poly.entity_id
_entity_poly.type
_entity_poly.pdbx_seq_one_letter_code
_entity_poly.pdbx_strand_id
1 'polypeptide(L)' 'MYTKGESVLTERDVNPEDRAKEIVRLVDEERVTQVAIGKWFGISKQRVNQIYKTTKKSEDV' A
#
# COMPACT_ATOMS: atom_id res chain seq x y z
N MET A 1 6.33 -19.25 -11.97
CA MET A 1 7.15 -18.32 -12.76
C MET A 1 6.23 -17.72 -13.82
N TYR A 2 5.90 -16.43 -13.78
CA TYR A 2 5.01 -15.84 -14.79
C TYR A 2 5.81 -15.23 -15.92
N THR A 3 5.43 -15.59 -17.14
CA THR A 3 6.12 -15.37 -18.41
C THR A 3 5.79 -14.03 -19.03
N LYS A 4 6.81 -13.42 -19.61
CA LYS A 4 6.89 -12.12 -20.28
C LYS A 4 6.06 -12.12 -21.57
N GLY A 5 5.14 -11.16 -21.78
CA GLY A 5 4.57 -10.97 -23.12
C GLY A 5 3.21 -10.29 -23.31
N GLU A 6 2.78 -9.35 -22.48
CA GLU A 6 1.76 -8.35 -22.84
C GLU A 6 2.16 -7.04 -22.17
N SER A 7 2.06 -5.90 -22.86
CA SER A 7 2.29 -4.58 -22.28
C SER A 7 1.14 -4.19 -21.35
N VAL A 8 1.01 -4.95 -20.26
CA VAL A 8 0.20 -4.63 -19.09
C VAL A 8 1.02 -3.64 -18.28
N LEU A 9 0.45 -2.50 -17.89
CA LEU A 9 1.07 -1.52 -16.97
C LEU A 9 1.90 -2.29 -15.94
N THR A 10 3.22 -2.25 -16.05
CA THR A 10 4.03 -3.07 -15.16
C THR A 10 3.79 -2.54 -13.76
N GLU A 11 3.62 -3.42 -12.78
CA GLU A 11 3.47 -3.06 -11.35
C GLU A 11 4.63 -2.20 -10.81
N ARG A 12 5.65 -1.94 -11.62
CA ARG A 12 6.80 -1.06 -11.41
C ARG A 12 6.50 0.43 -11.51
N ASP A 13 5.37 0.84 -12.10
CA ASP A 13 5.05 2.26 -12.31
C ASP A 13 4.04 2.84 -11.31
N VAL A 14 3.60 2.06 -10.31
CA VAL A 14 2.85 2.61 -9.18
C VAL A 14 3.88 3.13 -8.18
N ASN A 15 4.03 4.46 -8.10
CA ASN A 15 4.95 5.09 -7.16
C ASN A 15 4.67 4.51 -5.75
N PRO A 16 5.68 3.98 -5.03
CA PRO A 16 5.50 3.42 -3.68
C PRO A 16 4.80 4.38 -2.72
N GLU A 17 4.90 5.70 -2.96
CA GLU A 17 4.20 6.74 -2.21
C GLU A 17 2.68 6.72 -2.42
N ASP A 18 2.20 6.43 -3.63
CA ASP A 18 0.77 6.39 -3.93
C ASP A 18 0.10 5.19 -3.26
N ARG A 19 0.79 4.04 -3.23
CA ARG A 19 0.33 2.88 -2.44
C ARG A 19 0.29 3.18 -0.94
N ALA A 20 1.23 3.98 -0.44
CA ALA A 20 1.27 4.36 0.96
C ALA A 20 0.09 5.27 1.35
N LYS A 21 -0.21 6.26 0.51
CA LYS A 21 -1.39 7.13 0.68
C LYS A 21 -2.69 6.34 0.61
N GLU A 22 -2.79 5.38 -0.31
CA GLU A 22 -3.97 4.51 -0.41
C GLU A 22 -4.16 3.68 0.87
N ILE A 23 -3.08 3.13 1.43
CA ILE A 23 -3.14 2.41 2.71
C ILE A 23 -3.67 3.31 3.84
N VAL A 24 -3.24 4.58 3.91
CA VAL A 24 -3.75 5.53 4.91
C VAL A 24 -5.24 5.81 4.68
N ARG A 25 -5.66 6.03 3.43
CA ARG A 25 -7.06 6.27 3.07
C ARG A 25 -7.96 5.10 3.48
N LEU A 26 -7.56 3.87 3.19
CA LEU A 26 -8.30 2.67 3.56
C LEU A 26 -8.45 2.52 5.08
N VAL A 27 -7.43 2.93 5.85
CA VAL A 27 -7.47 2.89 7.32
C VAL A 27 -8.38 3.99 7.89
N ASP A 28 -8.23 5.23 7.41
CA ASP A 28 -8.89 6.39 8.01
C ASP A 28 -10.33 6.59 7.50
N GLU A 29 -10.54 6.47 6.19
CA GLU A 29 -11.84 6.74 5.55
C GLU A 29 -12.71 5.49 5.54
N GLU A 30 -12.18 4.36 5.06
CA GLU A 30 -12.93 3.11 4.93
C GLU A 30 -12.91 2.25 6.20
N ARG A 31 -12.14 2.64 7.23
CA ARG A 31 -11.97 1.91 8.50
C ARG A 31 -11.58 0.45 8.32
N VAL A 32 -10.84 0.15 7.26
CA VAL A 32 -10.38 -1.21 6.96
C VAL A 32 -9.28 -1.60 7.94
N THR A 33 -9.35 -2.83 8.46
CA THR A 33 -8.31 -3.34 9.34
C THR A 33 -6.99 -3.52 8.58
N GLN A 34 -5.87 -3.15 9.21
CA GLN A 34 -4.52 -3.32 8.63
C GLN A 34 -4.21 -4.78 8.20
N VAL A 35 -4.88 -5.76 8.80
CA VAL A 35 -4.75 -7.18 8.43
C VAL A 35 -5.41 -7.46 7.08
N ALA A 36 -6.60 -6.92 6.83
CA ALA A 36 -7.28 -7.03 5.55
C ALA A 36 -6.49 -6.32 4.44
N ILE A 37 -5.99 -5.11 4.74
CA ILE A 37 -5.09 -4.36 3.84
C ILE A 37 -3.84 -5.20 3.52
N GLY A 38 -3.19 -5.78 4.54
CA GLY A 38 -2.03 -6.64 4.31
C GLY A 38 -2.32 -7.81 3.36
N LYS A 39 -3.49 -8.43 3.49
CA LYS A 39 -3.92 -9.51 2.58
C LYS A 39 -4.16 -9.02 1.14
N TRP A 40 -4.77 -7.83 0.97
CA TRP A 40 -5.04 -7.27 -0.36
C TRP A 40 -3.78 -6.82 -1.08
N PHE A 41 -2.83 -6.22 -0.35
CA PHE A 41 -1.58 -5.72 -0.91
C PHE A 41 -0.44 -6.75 -0.89
N GLY A 42 -0.69 -7.97 -0.40
CA GLY A 42 0.31 -9.03 -0.32
C GLY A 42 1.47 -8.71 0.63
N ILE A 43 1.26 -7.86 1.64
CA ILE A 43 2.28 -7.42 2.60
C ILE A 43 1.90 -7.77 4.04
N SER A 44 2.91 -7.89 4.92
CA SER A 44 2.66 -8.20 6.33
C SER A 44 1.96 -7.03 7.05
N LYS A 45 1.17 -7.36 8.08
CA LYS A 45 0.54 -6.35 8.96
C LYS A 45 1.56 -5.36 9.53
N GLN A 46 2.75 -5.86 9.90
CA GLN A 46 3.84 -5.02 10.40
C GLN A 46 4.29 -4.00 9.36
N ARG A 47 4.40 -4.43 8.09
CA ARG A 47 4.75 -3.54 6.99
C ARG A 47 3.68 -2.47 6.74
N VAL A 48 2.40 -2.85 6.77
CA VAL A 48 1.27 -1.91 6.69
C VAL A 48 1.36 -0.85 7.80
N ASN A 49 1.61 -1.28 9.05
CA ASN A 49 1.72 -0.37 10.18
C ASN A 49 2.92 0.58 10.08
N GLN A 50 4.07 0.11 9.57
CA GLN A 50 5.22 0.97 9.30
C GLN A 50 4.88 2.04 8.27
N ILE A 51 4.28 1.64 7.15
CA ILE A 51 3.89 2.56 6.08
C ILE A 51 2.93 3.62 6.63
N TYR A 52 1.86 3.20 7.31
CA TYR A 52 0.90 4.11 7.94
C TYR A 52 1.56 5.15 8.86
N LYS A 53 2.45 4.72 9.76
CA LYS A 53 3.17 5.61 10.67
C LYS A 53 4.11 6.57 9.95
N THR A 54 4.84 6.09 8.95
CA THR A 54 5.77 6.92 8.18
C THR A 54 5.01 7.96 7.37
N THR A 55 3.93 7.59 6.70
CA THR A 55 3.11 8.49 5.88
C THR A 55 2.40 9.55 6.73
N LYS A 56 1.79 9.16 7.86
CA LYS A 56 1.19 10.14 8.78
C LYS A 56 2.21 11.12 9.36
N LYS A 57 3.43 10.65 9.68
CA LYS A 57 4.49 11.52 10.18
C LYS A 57 4.95 12.53 9.13
N SER A 58 4.90 12.19 7.84
CA SER A 58 5.22 13.14 6.77
C SER A 58 4.10 14.13 6.44
N GLU A 59 2.84 13.81 6.77
CA GLU A 59 1.70 14.73 6.58
C GLU A 59 1.55 15.76 7.73
N ASP A 60 2.14 15.50 8.89
CA ASP A 60 2.10 16.36 10.09
C ASP A 60 3.25 17.40 10.13
N VAL A 61 4.06 17.51 9.07
CA VAL A 61 5.21 18.44 8.95
C VAL A 61 4.96 19.50 7.89
#